data_AF-A0A928IAB8-F1
#
_entry.id   AF-A0A928IAB8-F1
#
_cell.length_a   1.000
_cell.length_b   1.000
_cell.length_c   1.000
_cell.angle_alpha   90.00
_cell.angle_beta   90.00
_cell.angle_gamma   90.00
#
_symmetry.space_group_name_H-M   'P 1'
#
loop_
_entity.id
_entity.type
_entity.pdbx_description
1 polymer ?
#
loop_
_entity_poly.entity_id
_entity_poly.type
_entity_poly.pdbx_seq_one_letter_code
_entity_poly.pdbx_strand_id
1 'polypeptide(L)' 'MTPKEQCEVLLDKLLPFAEDHMKKYREFYPFAAVILMDDSVELTGSYDGNEHPESKDVLADLI' A
#
# COMPACT_ATOMS: atom_id res chain seq x y z
N MET A 1 -14.54 12.26 -8.90
CA MET A 1 -13.21 12.82 -8.61
C MET A 1 -12.39 12.85 -9.89
N THR A 2 -11.53 13.84 -10.05
CA THR A 2 -10.51 13.86 -11.10
C THR A 2 -9.41 12.85 -10.77
N PRO A 3 -8.62 12.39 -11.75
CA PRO A 3 -7.47 11.51 -11.48
C PRO A 3 -6.47 12.11 -10.47
N LYS A 4 -6.33 13.45 -10.46
CA LYS A 4 -5.48 14.15 -9.48
C LYS A 4 -6.03 14.01 -8.06
N GLU A 5 -7.33 14.27 -7.87
CA GLU A 5 -8.00 14.15 -6.56
C GLU A 5 -7.94 12.70 -6.04
N GLN A 6 -8.05 11.71 -6.93
CA GLN A 6 -7.89 10.30 -6.58
C GLN A 6 -6.46 9.99 -6.10
N CYS A 7 -5.43 10.50 -6.77
CA CYS A 7 -4.05 10.37 -6.32
C CYS A 7 -3.82 11.02 -4.95
N GLU A 8 -4.38 12.21 -4.71
CA GLU A 8 -4.26 12.91 -3.43
C GLU A 8 -4.89 12.08 -2.30
N VAL A 9 -6.10 11.54 -2.52
CA VAL A 9 -6.77 10.63 -1.55
C VAL A 9 -5.94 9.38 -1.24
N LEU A 10 -5.33 8.77 -2.26
CA LEU A 10 -4.46 7.60 -2.06
C LEU A 10 -3.20 7.96 -1.27
N LEU A 11 -2.54 9.07 -1.59
CA LEU A 11 -1.33 9.53 -0.89
C LEU A 11 -1.61 9.88 0.57
N ASP A 12 -2.74 10.52 0.86
CA ASP A 12 -3.19 10.85 2.22
C ASP A 12 -3.39 9.59 3.09
N LYS A 13 -3.62 8.42 2.49
CA LYS A 13 -3.71 7.14 3.18
C LYS A 13 -2.36 6.41 3.26
N LEU A 14 -1.60 6.42 2.17
CA LEU A 14 -0.33 5.70 2.05
C LEU A 14 0.77 6.27 2.94
N LEU A 15 0.88 7.60 3.05
CA LEU A 15 1.97 8.24 3.79
C LEU A 15 1.90 7.97 5.30
N PRO A 16 0.75 8.13 5.99
CA PRO A 16 0.65 7.76 7.40
C PRO A 16 0.88 6.27 7.64
N PHE A 17 0.37 5.41 6.73
CA PHE A 17 0.58 3.97 6.83
C PHE A 17 2.06 3.58 6.74
N ALA A 18 2.80 4.20 5.80
CA ALA A 18 4.24 4.03 5.67
C ALA A 18 4.99 4.45 6.94
N GLU A 19 4.61 5.59 7.52
CA GLU A 19 5.21 6.09 8.76
C GLU A 19 4.99 5.13 9.93
N ASP A 20 3.77 4.61 10.09
CA ASP A 20 3.44 3.64 11.14
C ASP A 20 4.17 2.30 10.95
N HIS A 21 4.27 1.80 9.72
CA HIS A 21 5.00 0.58 9.40
C HIS A 21 6.51 0.72 9.69
N MET A 22 7.12 1.85 9.29
CA MET A 22 8.53 2.12 9.59
C MET A 22 8.79 2.20 11.09
N LYS A 23 7.91 2.84 11.87
CA LYS A 23 8.04 2.90 13.34
C LYS A 23 7.91 1.53 13.98
N LYS A 24 6.96 0.72 13.51
CA LYS A 24 6.59 -0.55 14.15
C LYS A 24 7.54 -1.69 13.80
N TYR A 25 7.87 -1.85 12.53
CA TYR A 25 8.63 -3.01 12.04
C TYR A 25 10.08 -2.68 11.73
N ARG A 26 10.46 -1.39 11.67
CA ARG A 26 11.80 -0.90 11.24
C ARG A 26 12.25 -1.40 9.86
N GLU A 27 11.34 -2.00 9.12
CA GLU A 27 11.54 -2.57 7.79
C GLU A 27 10.38 -2.17 6.90
N PHE A 28 10.67 -2.11 5.60
CA PHE A 28 9.71 -1.71 4.59
C PHE A 28 9.22 -2.97 3.85
N TYR A 29 8.03 -3.43 4.21
CA TYR A 29 7.28 -4.37 3.38
C TYR A 29 6.47 -3.57 2.36
N PRO A 30 6.44 -3.97 1.08
CA PRO A 30 5.64 -3.29 0.07
C PRO A 30 4.16 -3.21 0.47
N PHE A 31 3.57 -2.05 0.20
CA PHE A 31 2.17 -1.75 0.47
C PHE A 31 1.57 -0.96 -0.69
N ALA A 32 0.26 -1.04 -0.83
CA ALA A 32 -0.48 -0.26 -1.81
C ALA A 32 -1.83 0.19 -1.25
N ALA A 33 -2.48 1.08 -1.99
CA ALA A 33 -3.84 1.50 -1.73
C ALA A 33 -4.59 1.50 -3.06
N VAL A 34 -5.85 1.04 -3.03
CA VAL A 34 -6.72 0.97 -4.20
C VAL A 34 -8.02 1.72 -3.93
N ILE A 35 -8.55 2.40 -4.94
CA ILE A 35 -9.91 2.97 -4.91
C ILE A 35 -10.85 1.97 -5.58
N LEU A 36 -11.86 1.51 -4.85
CA LEU A 36 -12.88 0.59 -5.36
C LEU A 36 -13.96 1.33 -6.17
N MET A 37 -14.84 0.58 -6.83
CA MET A 37 -15.92 1.16 -7.65
C MET A 37 -16.96 1.96 -6.83
N ASP A 38 -17.00 1.78 -5.51
CA ASP A 38 -17.86 2.50 -4.59
C ASP A 38 -17.18 3.73 -3.94
N ASP A 39 -16.04 4.16 -4.49
CA ASP A 39 -15.18 5.25 -3.99
C ASP A 39 -14.55 4.99 -2.61
N SER A 40 -14.64 3.77 -2.07
CA SER A 40 -13.90 3.38 -0.87
C SER A 40 -12.41 3.15 -1.17
N VAL A 41 -11.56 3.37 -0.17
CA VAL A 41 -10.11 3.15 -0.26
C VAL A 41 -9.73 1.98 0.63
N GLU A 42 -9.10 0.96 0.05
CA GLU A 42 -8.54 -0.17 0.78
C GLU A 42 -7.00 -0.11 0.78
N LEU A 43 -6.40 -0.41 1.92
CA LEU A 43 -4.96 -0.61 2.05
C LEU A 43 -4.67 -2.08 1.84
N THR A 44 -3.81 -2.38 0.87
CA THR A 44 -3.34 -3.73 0.58
C THR A 44 -1.87 -3.86 0.95
N GLY A 45 -1.51 -5.05 1.42
CA GLY A 45 -0.13 -5.42 1.74
C GLY A 45 0.05 -6.88 1.42
N SER A 46 1.21 -7.25 0.91
CA SER A 46 1.57 -8.65 0.73
C SER A 46 2.61 -9.06 1.77
N TYR A 47 2.38 -10.23 2.35
CA TYR A 47 3.32 -10.94 3.20
C TYR A 47 3.11 -12.44 3.01
N ASP A 48 4.02 -13.07 2.27
CA ASP A 48 4.01 -14.49 1.92
C ASP A 48 4.75 -15.37 2.95
N GLY A 49 5.25 -14.78 4.04
CA GLY A 49 6.06 -15.46 5.05
C GLY A 49 7.55 -15.57 4.69
N ASN A 50 7.96 -15.09 3.51
CA ASN A 50 9.35 -14.84 3.19
C ASN A 50 9.77 -13.50 3.82
N GLU A 51 10.90 -13.48 4.53
CA GLU A 51 11.41 -12.24 5.13
C GLU A 51 12.05 -11.32 4.08
N HIS A 52 12.47 -11.89 2.94
CA HIS A 52 13.09 -11.16 1.83
C HIS A 52 12.55 -11.62 0.47
N PRO A 53 11.26 -11.40 0.18
CA PRO A 53 10.67 -11.70 -1.13
C PRO A 53 11.26 -10.78 -2.20
N GLU A 54 11.41 -11.27 -3.43
CA GLU A 54 11.79 -10.39 -4.54
C GLU A 54 10.68 -9.39 -4.78
N SER A 55 11.02 -8.12 -5.05
CA SER A 55 10.01 -7.06 -5.16
C SER A 55 8.94 -7.34 -6.22
N LYS A 56 9.27 -8.10 -7.27
CA LYS A 56 8.31 -8.51 -8.33
C LYS A 56 7.18 -9.40 -7.79
N ASP A 57 7.49 -10.25 -6.81
CA ASP A 57 6.55 -11.23 -6.26
C ASP A 57 5.56 -10.51 -5.34
N VAL A 58 6.08 -9.62 -4.49
CA VAL A 58 5.23 -8.79 -3.62
C VAL A 58 4.34 -7.83 -4.41
N LEU A 59 4.85 -7.27 -5.52
CA LEU A 59 4.06 -6.40 -6.40
C LEU A 59 2.94 -7.16 -7.11
N ALA A 60 3.13 -8.44 -7.43
CA ALA A 60 2.10 -9.27 -8.05
C ALA A 60 0.93 -9.55 -7.10
N ASP A 61 1.21 -9.68 -5.80
CA ASP A 61 0.21 -9.95 -4.76
C ASP A 61 -0.61 -8.71 -4.33
N LEU A 62 -0.19 -7.50 -4.73
CA LEU A 62 -0.88 -6.26 -4.38
C LEU A 62 -2.10 -5.96 -5.28
N ILE A 63 -2.42 -6.84 -6.24
CA ILE A 63 -3.43 -6.66 -7.30
C ILE A 63 -4.45 -7.80 -7.31
#